data_AF-N0AY20-F1
#
_entry.id   AF-N0AY20-F1
#
_cell.length_a   1.000
_cell.length_b   1.000
_cell.length_c   1.000
_cell.angle_alpha   90.00
_cell.angle_beta   90.00
_cell.angle_gamma   90.00
#
_symmetry.space_group_name_H-M   'P 1'
#
loop_
_entity.id
_entity.type
_entity.pdbx_description
1 polymer ?
#
loop_
_entity_poly.entity_id
_entity_poly.type
_entity_poly.pdbx_seq_one_letter_code
_entity_poly.pdbx_strand_id
1 'polypeptide(L)'
;MSRSERNQTQVNPFLKIKIVFLIMLFVGLMVITNIYLNGIIRIETPEVDLGRKVVVHLEDGKEVQTYENLLVKKKGKLYYQGEFNTIDVTGGIVVFQDWD
;
A
#
# COMPACT_ATOMS: atom_id res chain seq x y z
N MET A 1 -36.29 5.25 53.10
CA MET A 1 -35.42 4.49 52.18
C MET A 1 -36.16 4.26 50.87
N SER A 2 -35.56 4.62 49.74
CA SER A 2 -36.19 4.69 48.41
C SER A 2 -36.43 3.30 47.82
N ARG A 3 -37.60 3.10 47.19
CA ARG A 3 -38.06 1.84 46.56
C ARG A 3 -37.24 1.42 45.31
N SER A 4 -36.19 2.16 44.95
CA SER A 4 -35.42 1.99 43.72
C SER A 4 -34.45 0.81 43.71
N GLU A 5 -34.22 0.14 44.85
CA GLU A 5 -33.26 -0.98 44.94
C GLU A 5 -33.88 -2.36 44.65
N ARG A 6 -35.19 -2.44 44.36
CA ARG A 6 -35.90 -3.72 44.21
C ARG A 6 -35.96 -4.27 42.78
N ASN A 7 -35.03 -3.88 41.92
CA ASN A 7 -34.86 -4.47 40.59
C ASN A 7 -33.44 -5.04 40.43
N GLN A 8 -33.07 -5.95 41.31
CA GLN A 8 -32.16 -7.03 40.88
C GLN A 8 -32.97 -7.92 39.94
N THR A 9 -32.98 -7.56 38.66
CA THR A 9 -33.50 -8.41 37.60
C THR A 9 -32.77 -9.75 37.68
N GLN A 10 -33.47 -10.79 38.16
CA GLN A 10 -33.03 -12.18 38.04
C GLN A 10 -32.98 -12.53 36.55
N VAL A 11 -31.89 -12.14 35.90
CA VAL A 11 -31.58 -12.55 34.54
C VAL A 11 -31.38 -14.05 34.53
N ASN A 12 -32.30 -14.76 33.88
CA ASN A 12 -32.32 -16.21 33.79
C ASN A 12 -30.94 -16.74 33.39
N PRO A 13 -30.39 -17.75 34.08
CA PRO A 13 -29.05 -18.28 33.79
C PRO A 13 -28.92 -18.77 32.35
N PHE A 14 -30.01 -19.30 31.77
CA PHE A 14 -30.08 -19.66 30.35
C PHE A 14 -29.94 -18.47 29.40
N LEU A 15 -30.47 -17.30 29.76
CA LEU A 15 -30.34 -16.08 28.95
C LEU A 15 -28.89 -15.58 28.98
N LYS A 16 -28.22 -15.63 30.14
CA LYS A 16 -26.81 -15.28 30.27
C LYS A 16 -25.91 -16.17 29.38
N ILE A 17 -26.15 -17.49 29.40
CA ILE A 17 -25.39 -18.44 28.58
C ILE A 17 -25.59 -18.16 27.09
N LYS A 18 -26.83 -17.88 26.65
CA LYS A 18 -27.11 -17.51 25.25
C LYS A 18 -26.40 -16.22 24.82
N ILE A 19 -26.35 -15.21 25.69
CA ILE A 19 -25.66 -13.95 25.42
C ILE A 19 -24.15 -14.18 25.29
N VAL A 20 -23.55 -14.96 26.19
CA VAL A 20 -22.12 -15.30 26.11
C VAL A 20 -21.79 -16.04 24.81
N PHE A 21 -22.65 -16.98 24.41
CA PHE A 21 -22.47 -17.71 23.15
C PHE A 21 -22.58 -16.80 21.92
N LEU A 22 -23.53 -15.85 21.94
CA LEU A 22 -23.69 -14.86 20.87
C LEU A 22 -22.46 -13.95 20.75
N ILE A 23 -21.91 -13.49 21.87
CA ILE A 23 -20.70 -12.67 21.91
C ILE A 23 -19.51 -13.46 21.34
N MET A 24 -19.36 -14.73 21.74
CA MET A 24 -18.28 -15.59 21.23
C MET A 24 -18.37 -15.78 19.72
N LEU A 25 -19.58 -15.97 19.19
CA LEU A 25 -19.83 -16.09 17.75
C LEU A 25 -19.49 -14.79 17.00
N PHE A 26 -19.86 -13.63 17.56
CA PHE A 26 -19.55 -12.33 16.98
C PHE A 26 -18.04 -12.05 16.94
N VAL A 27 -17.33 -12.35 18.03
CA VAL A 27 -15.87 -12.20 18.10
C VAL A 27 -15.19 -13.13 17.10
N GLY A 28 -15.64 -14.38 17.00
CA GLY A 28 -15.13 -15.34 16.02
C GLY A 28 -15.30 -14.86 14.58
N LEU A 29 -16.49 -14.36 14.24
CA LEU A 29 -16.75 -13.76 12.92
C LEU A 29 -15.84 -12.56 12.63
N MET A 30 -15.67 -11.67 13.61
CA MET A 30 -14.83 -10.48 13.44
C MET A 30 -13.35 -10.84 13.16
N VAL A 31 -12.82 -11.86 13.85
CA VAL A 31 -11.44 -12.33 13.63
C VAL A 31 -11.30 -12.98 12.25
N ILE A 32 -12.23 -13.84 11.86
CA ILE A 32 -12.21 -14.50 10.53
C ILE A 32 -12.29 -13.46 9.41
N THR A 33 -13.20 -12.49 9.53
CA THR A 33 -13.33 -11.40 8.55
C THR A 33 -12.07 -10.54 8.50
N ASN A 34 -11.45 -10.24 9.65
CA ASN A 34 -10.20 -9.48 9.68
C ASN A 34 -9.07 -10.22 8.96
N ILE A 35 -8.90 -11.53 9.20
CA ILE A 35 -7.90 -12.36 8.52
C ILE A 35 -8.19 -12.46 7.02
N TYR A 36 -9.45 -12.67 6.64
CA TYR A 36 -9.85 -12.77 5.24
C TYR A 36 -9.62 -11.47 4.47
N LEU A 37 -10.02 -10.33 5.04
CA LEU A 37 -9.81 -9.01 4.42
C LEU A 37 -8.33 -8.65 4.34
N ASN A 38 -7.55 -8.89 5.41
CA ASN A 38 -6.11 -8.62 5.40
C ASN A 38 -5.32 -9.58 4.48
N GLY A 39 -5.79 -10.81 4.32
CA GLY A 39 -5.16 -11.80 3.44
C GLY A 39 -5.39 -11.51 1.95
N ILE A 40 -6.55 -10.96 1.59
CA ILE A 40 -6.90 -10.66 0.18
C ILE A 40 -6.31 -9.33 -0.28
N ILE A 41 -6.06 -8.39 0.64
CA ILE A 41 -5.47 -7.07 0.33
C ILE A 41 -3.94 -7.09 0.54
N ARG A 42 -3.30 -8.27 0.58
CA ARG A 42 -1.87 -8.33 0.27
C ARG A 42 -1.73 -8.23 -1.24
N ILE A 43 -2.04 -7.04 -1.76
CA ILE A 43 -1.54 -6.61 -3.06
C ILE A 43 -0.04 -6.56 -2.83
N GLU A 44 0.65 -7.64 -3.18
CA GLU A 44 2.06 -7.57 -3.52
C GLU A 44 2.08 -6.59 -4.68
N THR A 45 2.18 -5.29 -4.36
CA THR A 45 2.50 -4.28 -5.35
C THR A 45 3.71 -4.86 -6.04
N PRO A 46 3.64 -5.21 -7.33
CA PRO A 46 4.80 -5.77 -8.01
C PRO A 46 5.90 -4.75 -7.75
N GLU A 47 6.95 -5.16 -7.04
CA GLU A 47 8.07 -4.27 -6.78
C GLU A 47 8.53 -3.86 -8.18
N VAL A 48 8.20 -2.62 -8.55
CA VAL A 48 8.52 -2.11 -9.87
C VAL A 48 10.02 -2.00 -9.86
N ASP A 49 10.70 -2.96 -10.49
CA ASP A 49 12.13 -2.91 -10.66
C ASP A 49 12.43 -1.69 -11.54
N LEU A 50 12.80 -0.59 -10.91
CA LEU A 50 13.18 0.64 -11.59
C LEU A 50 14.56 0.49 -12.24
N GLY A 51 15.32 -0.56 -11.89
CA GLY A 51 16.69 -0.76 -12.34
C GLY A 51 17.67 0.12 -11.56
N ARG A 52 18.86 0.33 -12.13
CA ARG A 52 19.93 1.10 -11.48
C ARG A 52 19.67 2.60 -11.55
N LYS A 53 20.14 3.31 -10.52
CA LYS A 53 20.19 4.78 -10.52
C LYS A 53 21.13 5.30 -11.61
N VAL A 54 20.66 6.29 -12.36
CA VAL A 54 21.41 6.92 -13.45
C VAL A 54 21.20 8.42 -13.43
N VAL A 55 22.21 9.16 -13.89
CA VAL A 55 22.14 10.59 -14.14
C VAL A 55 22.27 10.80 -15.64
N VAL A 56 21.31 11.51 -16.23
CA VAL A 56 21.36 11.89 -17.64
C VAL A 56 21.81 13.34 -17.72
N HIS A 57 23.00 13.56 -18.28
CA HIS A 57 23.50 14.90 -18.56
C HIS A 57 23.02 15.32 -19.95
N LEU A 58 22.19 16.36 -20.02
CA LEU A 58 21.71 16.92 -21.27
C LEU A 58 22.74 17.88 -21.88
N GLU A 59 22.65 18.08 -23.19
CA GLU A 59 23.53 19.01 -23.93
C GLU A 59 23.41 20.47 -23.46
N ASP A 60 22.27 20.83 -22.84
CA ASP A 60 22.04 22.15 -22.26
C ASP A 60 22.67 22.33 -20.86
N GLY A 61 23.42 21.33 -20.39
CA GLY A 61 24.07 21.32 -19.08
C GLY A 61 23.15 20.98 -17.91
N LYS A 62 21.87 20.64 -18.17
CA LYS A 62 20.97 20.16 -17.12
C LYS A 62 21.21 18.69 -16.84
N GLU A 63 20.89 18.29 -15.61
CA GLU A 63 21.02 16.90 -15.16
C GLU A 63 19.65 16.36 -14.76
N VAL A 64 19.36 15.13 -15.18
CA VAL A 64 18.13 14.41 -14.82
C VAL A 64 18.51 13.14 -14.07
N GLN A 65 18.24 13.14 -12.77
CA GLN A 65 18.37 11.96 -11.92
C GLN A 65 17.16 11.05 -12.16
N THR A 66 17.42 9.82 -12.57
CA THR A 66 16.38 8.85 -12.92
C THR A 66 16.87 7.42 -12.73
N TYR A 67 16.08 6.46 -13.19
CA TYR A 67 16.39 5.04 -13.16
C TYR A 67 16.46 4.47 -14.58
N GLU A 68 17.28 3.45 -14.75
CA GLU A 68 17.55 2.77 -16.01
C GLU A 68 16.27 2.36 -16.75
N ASN A 69 15.30 1.77 -16.04
CA ASN A 69 14.09 1.25 -16.66
C ASN A 69 13.07 2.33 -17.01
N LEU A 70 13.26 3.56 -16.53
CA LEU A 70 12.46 4.72 -16.92
C LEU A 70 12.99 5.37 -18.21
N LEU A 71 14.17 4.98 -18.71
CA LEU A 71 14.73 5.44 -19.97
C LEU A 71 14.32 4.52 -21.12
N VAL A 72 13.40 4.99 -21.96
CA VAL A 72 12.84 4.21 -23.06
C VAL A 72 13.30 4.77 -24.40
N LYS A 73 13.93 3.91 -25.22
CA LYS A 73 14.32 4.26 -26.59
C LYS A 73 13.15 4.01 -27.55
N LYS A 74 12.60 5.08 -28.14
CA LYS A 74 11.53 5.00 -29.15
C LYS A 74 11.97 5.71 -30.43
N LYS A 75 11.90 5.03 -31.58
CA LYS A 75 12.20 5.60 -32.90
C LYS A 75 13.60 6.26 -32.99
N GLY A 76 14.60 5.67 -32.35
CA GLY A 76 15.97 6.19 -32.33
C GLY A 76 16.22 7.34 -31.34
N LYS A 77 15.17 7.84 -30.68
CA LYS A 77 15.23 8.88 -29.65
C LYS A 77 15.14 8.28 -28.24
N LEU A 78 15.78 8.92 -27.27
CA LEU A 78 15.80 8.48 -25.87
C LEU A 78 14.84 9.35 -25.06
N TYR A 79 13.91 8.72 -24.36
CA TYR A 79 12.91 9.40 -23.54
C TYR A 79 13.02 8.93 -22.10
N TYR A 80 12.94 9.86 -21.17
CA TYR A 80 12.57 9.55 -19.79
C TYR A 80 11.05 9.45 -19.71
N GLN A 81 10.52 8.32 -19.25
CA GLN A 81 9.08 8.08 -19.10
C GLN A 81 8.80 7.83 -17.61
N GLY A 82 8.53 8.90 -16.87
CA GLY A 82 8.02 8.82 -15.51
C GLY A 82 6.51 8.52 -15.48
N GLU A 83 5.96 8.35 -14.29
CA GLU A 83 4.55 8.02 -14.08
C GLU A 83 3.59 9.08 -14.69
N PHE A 84 3.95 10.36 -14.57
CA PHE A 84 3.10 11.47 -15.03
C PHE A 84 3.66 12.21 -16.26
N ASN A 85 4.98 12.15 -16.47
CA ASN A 85 5.67 13.00 -17.42
C ASN A 85 6.60 12.19 -18.32
N THR A 86 6.63 12.55 -19.61
CA THR A 86 7.63 12.07 -20.57
C THR A 86 8.53 13.23 -20.98
N ILE A 87 9.84 13.06 -20.84
CA ILE A 87 10.85 14.07 -21.18
C ILE A 87 11.74 13.50 -22.29
N ASP A 88 11.98 14.29 -23.34
CA ASP A 88 12.96 13.93 -24.37
C ASP A 88 14.37 14.20 -23.81
N VAL A 89 15.17 13.15 -23.71
CA VAL A 89 16.57 13.21 -23.24
C VAL A 89 17.52 12.73 -24.34
N THR A 90 17.10 12.83 -25.61
CA THR A 90 17.91 12.47 -26.77
C THR A 90 19.17 13.34 -26.82
N GLY A 91 20.32 12.71 -27.08
CA GLY A 91 21.63 13.39 -27.08
C GLY A 91 22.28 13.49 -25.70
N GLY A 92 21.53 13.19 -24.63
CA GLY A 92 22.09 13.16 -23.27
C GLY A 92 23.03 11.98 -23.03
N ILE A 93 24.06 12.20 -22.21
CA ILE A 93 24.98 11.15 -21.76
C ILE A 93 24.41 10.52 -20.50
N VAL A 94 24.17 9.21 -20.54
CA VAL A 94 23.68 8.43 -19.39
C VAL A 94 24.88 7.93 -18.60
N VAL A 95 24.99 8.36 -17.34
CA VAL A 95 26.03 7.93 -16.42
C VAL A 95 25.40 7.12 -15.29
N PHE A 96 25.93 5.93 -15.05
CA PHE A 96 25.54 5.12 -13.89
C PHE A 96 26.23 5.70 -12.65
N GLN A 97 25.46 6.39 -11.84
CA GLN A 97 25.91 6.99 -10.60
C GLN A 97 24.81 6.84 -9.57
N ASP A 98 25.16 6.31 -8.40
CA ASP A 98 24.30 6.38 -7.25
C ASP A 98 24.24 7.84 -6.81
N TRP A 99 23.05 8.41 -6.91
CA TRP A 99 22.74 9.70 -6.32
C TRP A 99 22.22 9.42 -4.89
N ASP A 100 22.92 10.00 -3.92
CA ASP A 100 22.63 9.96 -2.47
C ASP A 100 21.76 11.16 -2.05
#